data_AF-A0A7S0RYA8-F1
#
_entry.id   AF-A0A7S0RYA8-F1
#
_cell.length_a   1.000
_cell.length_b   1.000
_cell.length_c   1.000
_cell.angle_alpha   90.00
_cell.angle_beta   90.00
_cell.angle_gamma   90.00
#
_symmetry.space_group_name_H-M   'P 1'
#
loop_
_entity.id
_entity.type
_entity.pdbx_description
1 polymer ?
#
loop_
_entity_poly.entity_id
_entity_poly.type
_entity_poly.pdbx_seq_one_letter_code
_entity_poly.pdbx_strand_id
1 'polypeptide(L)'
;LVSHDDATVAGGGSNKATNHAATVGGGNSNEASGIGSAVSGGANNVAFGGSSVVTGGVYNKAAGDTAVVGGGEYNTASSAHSTVTGGVLNSASHDYATVAGGMANAANFNYSTVV
;
A
#
# COMPACT_ATOMS: atom_id res chain seq x y z
N LEU A 1 6.88 -13.89 8.31
CA LEU A 1 6.50 -15.03 7.44
C LEU A 1 6.92 -14.71 6.02
N VAL A 2 7.63 -15.63 5.39
CA VAL A 2 7.98 -15.62 3.96
C VAL A 2 7.46 -16.93 3.40
N SER A 3 6.71 -16.93 2.28
CA SER A 3 6.04 -18.16 1.81
C SER A 3 6.15 -18.49 0.33
N HIS A 4 6.90 -17.73 -0.47
CA HIS A 4 7.12 -18.01 -1.89
C HIS A 4 8.57 -17.75 -2.28
N ASP A 5 8.98 -18.33 -3.41
CA ASP A 5 10.27 -18.07 -4.04
C ASP A 5 10.42 -16.56 -4.31
N ASP A 6 11.56 -16.01 -3.89
CA ASP A 6 11.95 -14.58 -3.96
C ASP A 6 11.20 -13.60 -3.05
N ALA A 7 10.32 -14.07 -2.18
CA ALA A 7 9.72 -13.20 -1.16
C ALA A 7 10.77 -12.79 -0.10
N THR A 8 10.73 -11.52 0.32
CA THR A 8 11.73 -10.96 1.26
C THR A 8 11.06 -10.26 2.44
N VAL A 9 11.53 -10.55 3.65
CA VAL A 9 11.28 -9.73 4.85
C VAL A 9 12.65 -9.38 5.44
N ALA A 10 13.06 -8.11 5.38
CA ALA A 10 14.42 -7.75 5.78
C ALA A 10 14.63 -7.72 7.32
N GLY A 11 13.55 -7.63 8.11
CA GLY A 11 13.61 -7.66 9.57
C GLY A 11 12.30 -7.24 10.24
N GLY A 12 12.36 -6.98 11.55
CA GLY A 12 11.22 -6.50 12.34
C GLY A 12 10.34 -7.61 12.94
N GLY A 13 9.13 -7.24 13.39
CA GLY A 13 8.21 -8.13 14.11
C GLY A 13 6.91 -8.36 13.34
N SER A 14 6.44 -9.61 13.28
CA SER A 14 5.12 -9.97 12.70
C SER A 14 4.89 -9.57 11.23
N ASN A 15 5.96 -9.33 10.47
CA ASN A 15 5.86 -8.99 9.05
C ASN A 15 5.58 -10.23 8.18
N LYS A 16 4.88 -10.03 7.06
CA LYS A 16 4.48 -11.08 6.13
C LYS A 16 4.77 -10.66 4.68
N ALA A 17 5.55 -11.45 3.96
CA ALA A 17 5.70 -11.38 2.51
C ALA A 17 5.25 -12.73 1.95
N THR A 18 4.04 -12.81 1.40
CA THR A 18 3.37 -14.10 1.17
C THR A 18 3.19 -14.49 -0.28
N ASN A 19 3.70 -13.72 -1.24
CA ASN A 19 3.55 -14.00 -2.68
C ASN A 19 4.88 -13.84 -3.41
N HIS A 20 4.95 -14.29 -4.67
CA HIS A 20 6.17 -14.24 -5.46
C HIS A 20 6.70 -12.80 -5.59
N ALA A 21 8.00 -12.61 -5.36
CA ALA A 21 8.70 -11.32 -5.35
C ALA A 21 8.11 -10.26 -4.38
N ALA A 22 7.24 -10.65 -3.44
CA ALA A 22 6.70 -9.73 -2.45
C ALA A 22 7.79 -9.32 -1.45
N THR A 23 7.84 -8.03 -1.09
CA THR A 23 8.90 -7.50 -0.24
C THR A 23 8.34 -6.71 0.93
N VAL A 24 8.82 -7.00 2.14
CA VAL A 24 8.69 -6.15 3.31
C VAL A 24 10.07 -5.70 3.78
N GLY A 25 10.35 -4.41 3.72
CA GLY A 25 11.65 -3.85 4.11
C GLY A 25 11.91 -3.88 5.62
N GLY A 26 10.87 -3.97 6.46
CA GLY A 26 11.01 -4.09 7.91
C GLY A 26 9.76 -3.60 8.67
N GLY A 27 9.93 -3.22 9.94
CA GLY A 27 8.86 -2.63 10.76
C GLY A 27 8.05 -3.63 11.57
N ASN A 28 6.79 -3.30 11.88
CA ASN A 28 5.92 -4.16 12.68
C ASN A 28 4.59 -4.46 11.97
N SER A 29 4.23 -5.74 11.86
CA SER A 29 2.92 -6.20 11.38
C SER A 29 2.58 -5.70 9.96
N ASN A 30 3.58 -5.55 9.09
CA ASN A 30 3.38 -5.19 7.70
C ASN A 30 3.10 -6.42 6.83
N GLU A 31 2.27 -6.30 5.80
CA GLU A 31 1.89 -7.40 4.92
C GLU A 31 2.00 -7.00 3.44
N ALA A 32 2.87 -7.70 2.70
CA ALA A 32 2.95 -7.66 1.25
C ALA A 32 2.51 -9.03 0.69
N SER A 33 1.36 -9.08 0.02
CA SER A 33 0.72 -10.34 -0.40
C SER A 33 0.24 -10.37 -1.85
N GLY A 34 0.41 -9.28 -2.59
CA GLY A 34 0.30 -9.25 -4.05
C GLY A 34 1.59 -9.71 -4.72
N ILE A 35 1.51 -10.19 -5.97
CA ILE A 35 2.69 -10.57 -6.76
C ILE A 35 3.55 -9.32 -6.99
N GLY A 36 4.82 -9.35 -6.59
CA GLY A 36 5.72 -8.21 -6.68
C GLY A 36 5.30 -6.99 -5.84
N SER A 37 4.41 -7.16 -4.87
CA SER A 37 4.00 -6.05 -4.01
C SER A 37 5.08 -5.70 -2.99
N ALA A 38 5.08 -4.45 -2.54
CA ALA A 38 6.12 -3.96 -1.64
C ALA A 38 5.56 -3.11 -0.49
N VAL A 39 6.05 -3.38 0.71
CA VAL A 39 5.92 -2.50 1.86
C VAL A 39 7.32 -2.13 2.35
N SER A 40 7.78 -0.89 2.20
CA SER A 40 9.16 -0.56 2.58
C SER A 40 9.39 -0.57 4.09
N GLY A 41 8.35 -0.34 4.91
CA GLY A 41 8.44 -0.40 6.37
C GLY A 41 7.21 0.18 7.08
N GLY A 42 7.39 0.67 8.30
CA GLY A 42 6.32 1.26 9.12
C GLY A 42 5.59 0.25 9.99
N ALA A 43 4.31 0.51 10.29
CA ALA A 43 3.50 -0.37 11.13
C ALA A 43 2.09 -0.63 10.56
N ASN A 44 1.66 -1.89 10.51
CA ASN A 44 0.33 -2.30 10.04
C ASN A 44 0.00 -1.83 8.61
N ASN A 45 0.99 -1.73 7.74
CA ASN A 45 0.80 -1.39 6.33
C ASN A 45 0.52 -2.64 5.49
N VAL A 46 -0.31 -2.51 4.46
CA VAL A 46 -0.74 -3.64 3.64
C VAL A 46 -0.71 -3.34 2.14
N ALA A 47 -0.01 -4.16 1.37
CA ALA A 47 0.06 -4.12 -0.09
C ALA A 47 -0.49 -5.44 -0.70
N PHE A 48 -1.79 -5.44 -1.04
CA PHE A 48 -2.52 -6.62 -1.53
C PHE A 48 -2.51 -6.77 -3.05
N GLY A 49 -2.56 -5.67 -3.80
CA GLY A 49 -2.63 -5.73 -5.27
C GLY A 49 -1.31 -6.17 -5.90
N GLY A 50 -1.37 -6.75 -7.09
CA GLY A 50 -0.17 -7.07 -7.87
C GLY A 50 0.65 -5.81 -8.14
N SER A 51 1.94 -5.83 -7.85
CA SER A 51 2.85 -4.68 -7.94
C SER A 51 2.38 -3.43 -7.17
N SER A 52 1.51 -3.61 -6.16
CA SER A 52 1.09 -2.50 -5.28
C SER A 52 2.21 -2.11 -4.32
N VAL A 53 2.24 -0.85 -3.92
CA VAL A 53 3.31 -0.30 -3.09
C VAL A 53 2.75 0.51 -1.94
N VAL A 54 3.27 0.24 -0.74
CA VAL A 54 3.17 1.14 0.41
C VAL A 54 4.58 1.50 0.86
N THR A 55 4.97 2.76 0.73
CA THR A 55 6.34 3.20 1.05
C THR A 55 6.61 3.25 2.57
N GLY A 56 5.57 3.29 3.41
CA GLY A 56 5.71 3.31 4.86
C GLY A 56 4.49 3.93 5.57
N GLY A 57 4.70 4.45 6.77
CA GLY A 57 3.65 5.05 7.59
C GLY A 57 2.94 4.04 8.50
N VAL A 58 1.69 4.31 8.86
CA VAL A 58 0.90 3.49 9.77
C VAL A 58 -0.50 3.22 9.21
N TYR A 59 -0.96 1.98 9.22
CA TYR A 59 -2.30 1.58 8.75
C TYR A 59 -2.63 1.98 7.30
N ASN A 60 -1.64 2.04 6.42
CA ASN A 60 -1.87 2.33 5.00
C ASN A 60 -2.19 1.06 4.21
N LYS A 61 -3.07 1.17 3.21
CA LYS A 61 -3.53 0.04 2.40
C LYS A 61 -3.49 0.35 0.90
N ALA A 62 -2.64 -0.34 0.15
CA ALA A 62 -2.68 -0.40 -1.30
C ALA A 62 -3.31 -1.74 -1.74
N ALA A 63 -4.58 -1.72 -2.11
CA ALA A 63 -5.36 -2.94 -2.39
C ALA A 63 -5.54 -3.26 -3.88
N GLY A 64 -5.53 -2.24 -4.74
CA GLY A 64 -5.66 -2.44 -6.18
C GLY A 64 -4.34 -2.80 -6.87
N ASP A 65 -4.43 -3.41 -8.04
CA ASP A 65 -3.25 -3.71 -8.84
C ASP A 65 -2.53 -2.41 -9.24
N THR A 66 -1.22 -2.39 -9.03
CA THR A 66 -0.32 -1.23 -9.19
C THR A 66 -0.73 -0.01 -8.35
N ALA A 67 -1.61 -0.18 -7.36
CA ALA A 67 -2.00 0.92 -6.48
C ALA A 67 -0.84 1.36 -5.60
N VAL A 68 -0.78 2.66 -5.30
CA VAL A 68 0.32 3.26 -4.52
C VAL A 68 -0.23 4.04 -3.34
N VAL A 69 0.34 3.77 -2.16
CA VAL A 69 0.24 4.67 -1.00
C VAL A 69 1.64 5.17 -0.65
N GLY A 70 1.87 6.46 -0.82
CA GLY A 70 3.18 7.10 -0.61
C GLY A 70 3.55 7.36 0.85
N GLY A 71 2.68 7.01 1.81
CA GLY A 71 2.96 7.04 3.25
C GLY A 71 1.80 7.62 4.06
N GLY A 72 2.09 8.13 5.25
CA GLY A 72 1.11 8.78 6.12
C GLY A 72 0.37 7.81 7.06
N GLU A 73 -0.88 8.13 7.40
CA GLU A 73 -1.68 7.35 8.35
C GLU A 73 -3.08 7.05 7.80
N TYR A 74 -3.53 5.79 7.88
CA TYR A 74 -4.89 5.39 7.45
C TYR A 74 -5.27 5.73 6.00
N ASN A 75 -4.30 5.78 5.09
CA ASN A 75 -4.58 6.04 3.67
C ASN A 75 -4.93 4.75 2.92
N THR A 76 -5.88 4.81 1.99
CA THR A 76 -6.33 3.65 1.21
C THR A 76 -6.36 3.96 -0.29
N ALA A 77 -5.65 3.17 -1.09
CA ALA A 77 -5.74 3.14 -2.54
C ALA A 77 -6.30 1.76 -2.96
N SER A 78 -7.61 1.65 -3.22
CA SER A 78 -8.30 0.34 -3.29
C SER A 78 -8.52 -0.24 -4.69
N SER A 79 -8.37 0.56 -5.74
CA SER A 79 -8.68 0.16 -7.13
C SER A 79 -7.46 0.21 -8.04
N ALA A 80 -7.57 -0.32 -9.25
CA ALA A 80 -6.42 -0.45 -10.15
C ALA A 80 -5.84 0.93 -10.48
N HIS A 81 -4.51 1.04 -10.44
CA HIS A 81 -3.79 2.30 -10.70
C HIS A 81 -4.17 3.47 -9.78
N SER A 82 -4.89 3.23 -8.67
CA SER A 82 -5.25 4.28 -7.72
C SER A 82 -4.03 4.74 -6.91
N THR A 83 -3.96 6.02 -6.58
CA THR A 83 -2.82 6.61 -5.87
C THR A 83 -3.28 7.49 -4.72
N VAL A 84 -2.69 7.29 -3.55
CA VAL A 84 -2.72 8.24 -2.44
C VAL A 84 -1.29 8.61 -2.09
N THR A 85 -0.90 9.86 -2.34
CA THR A 85 0.51 10.26 -2.16
C THR A 85 0.93 10.29 -0.68
N GLY A 86 -0.01 10.55 0.24
CA GLY A 86 0.22 10.54 1.67
C GLY A 86 -0.89 11.23 2.44
N GLY A 87 -0.59 11.77 3.63
CA GLY A 87 -1.54 12.47 4.48
C GLY A 87 -2.22 11.55 5.50
N VAL A 88 -3.44 11.90 5.93
CA VAL A 88 -4.19 11.14 6.94
C VAL A 88 -5.61 10.84 6.44
N LEU A 89 -6.06 9.59 6.51
CA LEU A 89 -7.43 9.19 6.19
C LEU A 89 -7.88 9.51 4.74
N ASN A 90 -6.96 9.50 3.78
CA ASN A 90 -7.30 9.73 2.37
C ASN A 90 -7.69 8.43 1.65
N SER A 91 -8.61 8.51 0.71
CA SER A 91 -9.14 7.35 -0.04
C SER A 91 -9.18 7.60 -1.55
N ALA A 92 -8.50 6.75 -2.32
CA ALA A 92 -8.63 6.67 -3.77
C ALA A 92 -9.27 5.31 -4.13
N SER A 93 -10.57 5.33 -4.42
CA SER A 93 -11.39 4.11 -4.43
C SER A 93 -11.82 3.63 -5.82
N HIS A 94 -11.35 4.28 -6.89
CA HIS A 94 -11.74 4.03 -8.27
C HIS A 94 -10.53 3.95 -9.18
N ASP A 95 -10.71 3.39 -10.38
CA ASP A 95 -9.59 3.17 -11.29
C ASP A 95 -8.97 4.51 -11.69
N TYR A 96 -7.64 4.59 -11.63
CA TYR A 96 -6.87 5.81 -11.89
C TYR A 96 -7.22 7.01 -10.98
N ALA A 97 -7.96 6.80 -9.88
CA ALA A 97 -8.25 7.86 -8.93
C ALA A 97 -6.99 8.28 -8.16
N THR A 98 -6.81 9.58 -7.94
CA THR A 98 -5.64 10.13 -7.25
C THR A 98 -6.04 11.07 -6.11
N VAL A 99 -5.38 10.95 -4.96
CA VAL A 99 -5.40 11.94 -3.88
C VAL A 99 -3.98 12.43 -3.62
N ALA A 100 -3.74 13.73 -3.78
CA ALA A 100 -2.42 14.34 -3.60
C ALA A 100 -1.96 14.38 -2.14
N GLY A 101 -2.90 14.35 -1.18
CA GLY A 101 -2.59 14.33 0.25
C GLY A 101 -3.68 14.99 1.08
N GLY A 102 -3.30 15.63 2.17
CA GLY A 102 -4.22 16.29 3.10
C GLY A 102 -4.84 15.34 4.13
N MET A 103 -6.02 15.69 4.64
CA MET A 103 -6.74 14.90 5.64
C MET A 103 -8.17 14.63 5.17
N ALA A 104 -8.59 13.36 5.22
CA ALA A 104 -9.97 12.93 4.98
C ALA A 104 -10.52 13.25 3.57
N ASN A 105 -9.68 13.18 2.54
CA ASN A 105 -10.09 13.37 1.15
C ASN A 105 -10.51 12.05 0.49
N ALA A 106 -11.48 12.11 -0.45
CA ALA A 106 -11.96 10.94 -1.18
C ALA A 106 -12.10 11.21 -2.68
N ALA A 107 -11.40 10.43 -3.50
CA ALA A 107 -11.51 10.42 -4.96
C ALA A 107 -12.49 9.32 -5.40
N ASN A 108 -13.74 9.71 -5.70
CA ASN A 108 -14.89 8.81 -5.82
C ASN A 108 -15.31 8.44 -7.25
N PHE A 109 -14.49 8.76 -8.26
CA PHE A 109 -14.78 8.41 -9.65
C PHE A 109 -13.53 7.94 -10.38
N ASN A 110 -13.73 7.17 -11.46
CA ASN A 110 -12.63 6.81 -12.35
C ASN A 110 -11.95 8.08 -12.88
N TYR A 111 -10.62 8.09 -12.91
CA TYR A 111 -9.79 9.22 -13.34
C TYR A 111 -9.94 10.51 -12.50
N SER A 112 -10.63 10.47 -11.36
CA SER A 112 -10.77 11.66 -10.50
C SER A 112 -9.46 11.99 -9.79
N THR A 113 -9.22 13.29 -9.58
CA THR A 113 -8.09 13.77 -8.79
C THR A 113 -8.58 14.73 -7.72
N VAL A 114 -8.11 14.53 -6.49
CA VAL A 114 -8.26 15.47 -5.38
C VAL A 114 -6.87 16.01 -5.05
N VAL A 115 -6.72 17.34 -5.07
CA VAL A 115 -5.47 18.06 -4.79
C VAL A 115 -5.51 18.75 -3.44
#